data_AF-A0A9D6JGQ1-F1
#
_entry.id   AF-A0A9D6JGQ1-F1
#
_cell.length_a   1.000
_cell.length_b   1.000
_cell.length_c   1.000
_cell.angle_alpha   90.00
_cell.angle_beta   90.00
_cell.angle_gamma   90.00
#
_symmetry.space_group_name_H-M   'P 1'
#
loop_
_entity.id
_entity.type
_entity.pdbx_description
1 polymer ?
#
loop_
_entity_poly.entity_id
_entity_poly.type
_entity_poly.pdbx_seq_one_letter_code
_entity_poly.pdbx_strand_id
1 'polypeptide(L)'
;ELDEAPRSSCAILEVSQSLRALGYPVQIEARPDGVNCFLLREGRRGLVKDGNGFRLRDSKQMIPAADLLRLAQDEPERFSPNVVLRPVVQDCLFPTLAYVAGPGELAYFAQLRPVYQAFDVRMPLVVPRASLTLVEPRIGELLERFRLGLPDLTLEPEQLSSRVLRAHLPPDLEATLAKARESVGEVFRGVGEAIAAVDPTLRATAGQTAGHVQGHLDQLERKAVQALKRRESEMRQQVQRVRGALMPGGKPQERVLPLLPFLARYGPALLETLRAAIDGPGWEHRLLTL
;
A
#
# COMPACT_ATOMS: atom_id res chain seq x y z
N GLU A 1 -37.21 2.88 -5.77
CA GLU A 1 -36.56 3.06 -4.45
C GLU A 1 -37.56 3.53 -3.43
N LEU A 2 -38.13 4.73 -3.55
CA LEU A 2 -39.08 5.25 -2.57
C LEU A 2 -40.36 4.41 -2.47
N ASP A 3 -40.89 3.94 -3.60
CA ASP A 3 -42.13 3.13 -3.61
C ASP A 3 -42.02 1.81 -2.84
N GLU A 4 -40.86 1.17 -2.92
CA GLU A 4 -40.64 -0.18 -2.39
C GLU A 4 -39.65 -0.22 -1.23
N ALA A 5 -39.26 0.93 -0.70
CA ALA A 5 -38.33 0.99 0.41
C ALA A 5 -38.85 0.17 1.61
N PRO A 6 -38.01 -0.66 2.26
CA PRO A 6 -36.56 -0.74 2.14
C PRO A 6 -36.05 -1.95 1.30
N ARG A 7 -36.78 -2.38 0.25
CA ARG A 7 -36.48 -3.60 -0.54
C ARG A 7 -35.02 -3.73 -0.96
N SER A 8 -34.42 -2.67 -1.51
CA SER A 8 -33.02 -2.67 -1.97
C SER A 8 -32.01 -2.85 -0.83
N SER A 9 -32.29 -2.30 0.35
CA SER A 9 -31.46 -2.49 1.55
C SER A 9 -31.59 -3.90 2.12
N CYS A 10 -32.79 -4.47 2.14
CA CYS A 10 -33.01 -5.87 2.55
C CYS A 10 -32.26 -6.84 1.62
N ALA A 11 -32.32 -6.62 0.31
CA ALA A 11 -31.58 -7.41 -0.67
C ALA A 11 -30.05 -7.42 -0.42
N ILE A 12 -29.48 -6.28 0.00
CA ILE A 12 -28.05 -6.21 0.38
C ILE A 12 -27.76 -6.96 1.66
N LEU A 13 -28.66 -6.91 2.64
CA LEU A 13 -28.48 -7.62 3.92
C LEU A 13 -28.42 -9.13 3.70
N GLU A 14 -29.26 -9.66 2.82
CA GLU A 14 -29.25 -11.09 2.44
C GLU A 14 -27.91 -11.50 1.81
N VAL A 15 -27.43 -10.76 0.81
CA VAL A 15 -26.14 -11.06 0.17
C VAL A 15 -24.97 -10.87 1.13
N SER A 16 -25.04 -9.87 2.01
CA SER A 16 -24.04 -9.64 3.07
C SER A 16 -23.93 -10.85 4.01
N GLN A 17 -25.03 -11.53 4.34
CA GLN A 17 -25.00 -12.75 5.13
C GLN A 17 -24.30 -13.89 4.38
N SER A 18 -24.61 -14.08 3.09
CA SER A 18 -23.95 -15.09 2.25
C SER A 18 -22.44 -14.84 2.13
N LEU A 19 -22.02 -13.58 1.94
CA LEU A 19 -20.60 -13.22 1.86
C LEU A 19 -19.87 -13.53 3.17
N ARG A 20 -20.46 -13.20 4.33
CA ARG A 20 -19.88 -13.53 5.64
C ARG A 20 -19.76 -15.03 5.85
N ALA A 21 -20.77 -15.81 5.47
CA ALA A 21 -20.75 -17.26 5.58
C ALA A 21 -19.63 -17.89 4.74
N LEU A 22 -19.25 -17.26 3.63
CA LEU A 22 -18.12 -17.64 2.77
C LEU A 22 -16.77 -17.08 3.22
N GLY A 23 -16.71 -16.34 4.34
CA GLY A 23 -15.47 -15.76 4.87
C GLY A 23 -15.04 -14.45 4.20
N TYR A 24 -15.88 -13.85 3.35
CA TYR A 24 -15.58 -12.58 2.71
C TYR A 24 -16.00 -11.37 3.56
N PRO A 25 -15.21 -10.28 3.58
CA PRO A 25 -15.58 -9.05 4.27
C PRO A 25 -16.69 -8.31 3.51
N VAL A 26 -17.74 -7.93 4.24
CA VAL A 26 -18.83 -7.09 3.74
C VAL A 26 -18.35 -5.65 3.57
N GLN A 27 -18.70 -5.03 2.45
CA GLN A 27 -18.27 -3.66 2.13
C GLN A 27 -19.37 -2.62 2.37
N ILE A 28 -20.64 -2.99 2.16
CA ILE A 28 -21.78 -2.09 2.36
C ILE A 28 -22.56 -2.58 3.56
N GLU A 29 -22.55 -1.79 4.63
CA GLU A 29 -23.41 -2.02 5.79
C GLU A 29 -24.76 -1.34 5.56
N ALA A 30 -25.69 -2.09 4.97
CA ALA A 30 -27.08 -1.66 4.82
C ALA A 30 -27.81 -1.67 6.17
N ARG A 31 -28.91 -0.91 6.25
CA ARG A 31 -29.82 -0.93 7.40
C ARG A 31 -31.15 -1.56 7.01
N PRO A 32 -31.83 -2.31 7.89
CA PRO A 32 -33.14 -2.88 7.59
C PRO A 32 -34.19 -1.83 7.20
N ASP A 33 -34.10 -0.63 7.77
CA ASP A 33 -34.96 0.53 7.47
C ASP A 33 -34.32 1.48 6.44
N GLY A 34 -33.17 1.13 5.87
CA GLY A 34 -32.38 2.02 5.03
C GLY A 34 -33.06 2.34 3.71
N VAL A 35 -33.03 3.62 3.32
CA VAL A 35 -33.34 4.06 1.95
C VAL A 35 -32.04 4.47 1.27
N ASN A 36 -31.82 4.01 0.04
CA ASN A 36 -30.57 4.14 -0.68
C ASN A 36 -30.41 5.47 -1.43
N CYS A 37 -31.07 6.53 -0.95
CA CYS A 37 -30.90 7.90 -1.43
C CYS A 37 -30.85 8.90 -0.28
N PHE A 38 -30.41 10.10 -0.60
CA PHE A 38 -30.36 11.26 0.26
C PHE A 38 -31.35 12.30 -0.21
N LEU A 39 -31.94 13.02 0.73
CA LEU A 39 -32.69 14.25 0.48
C LEU A 39 -31.75 15.45 0.68
N LEU A 40 -31.72 16.36 -0.28
CA LEU A 40 -30.96 17.60 -0.25
C LEU A 40 -31.85 18.70 0.34
N ARG A 41 -31.79 18.84 1.67
CA ARG A 41 -32.52 19.84 2.44
C ARG A 41 -31.60 20.38 3.53
N GLU A 42 -31.09 21.59 3.32
CA GLU A 42 -30.06 22.20 4.20
C GLU A 42 -28.84 21.29 4.34
N GLY A 43 -28.42 20.69 3.22
CA GLY A 43 -27.35 19.68 3.16
C GLY A 43 -27.87 18.30 2.77
N ARG A 44 -26.96 17.31 2.78
CA ARG A 44 -27.23 15.93 2.35
C ARG A 44 -27.71 15.09 3.53
N ARG A 45 -28.98 14.69 3.52
CA ARG A 45 -29.64 14.00 4.65
C ARG A 45 -30.08 12.59 4.24
N GLY A 46 -29.69 11.58 5.02
CA GLY A 46 -30.07 10.20 4.73
C GLY A 46 -31.53 9.93 5.08
N LEU A 47 -32.22 9.14 4.27
CA LEU A 47 -33.59 8.71 4.52
C LEU A 47 -33.64 7.31 5.12
N VAL A 48 -34.66 7.07 5.93
CA VAL A 48 -35.03 5.73 6.42
C VAL A 48 -36.54 5.56 6.36
N LYS A 49 -36.98 4.32 6.12
CA LYS A 49 -38.39 3.93 6.14
C LYS A 49 -38.88 3.90 7.58
N ASP A 50 -40.06 4.45 7.83
CA ASP A 50 -40.68 4.42 9.16
C ASP A 50 -42.20 4.32 9.03
N GLY A 51 -42.77 3.18 9.44
CA GLY A 51 -44.18 2.85 9.23
C GLY A 51 -44.64 3.08 7.78
N ASN A 52 -45.70 3.88 7.61
CA ASN A 52 -46.26 4.23 6.29
C ASN A 52 -45.57 5.44 5.63
N GLY A 53 -44.49 5.96 6.21
CA GLY A 53 -43.77 7.13 5.72
C GLY A 53 -42.26 6.94 5.75
N PHE A 54 -41.57 8.05 5.90
CA PHE A 54 -40.12 8.17 5.97
C PHE A 54 -39.73 9.14 7.07
N ARG A 55 -38.47 9.11 7.48
CA ARG A 55 -37.88 10.18 8.28
C ARG A 55 -36.45 10.44 7.82
N LEU A 56 -35.96 11.65 8.11
CA LEU A 56 -34.54 11.90 8.02
C LEU A 56 -33.82 11.14 9.12
N ARG A 57 -32.63 10.61 8.84
CA ARG A 57 -31.87 9.76 9.76
C ARG A 57 -31.57 10.44 11.10
N ASP A 58 -31.40 11.75 11.08
CA ASP A 58 -31.06 12.63 12.19
C ASP A 58 -32.24 13.49 12.66
N SER A 59 -33.45 13.18 12.22
CA SER A 59 -34.68 13.83 12.67
C SER A 59 -35.71 12.81 13.14
N LYS A 60 -36.57 13.24 14.08
CA LYS A 60 -37.78 12.49 14.46
C LYS A 60 -39.01 12.89 13.64
N GLN A 61 -38.86 13.88 12.76
CA GLN A 61 -39.96 14.34 11.92
C GLN A 61 -40.29 13.29 10.86
N MET A 62 -41.55 12.85 10.90
CA MET A 62 -42.13 11.98 9.90
C MET A 62 -42.49 12.75 8.63
N ILE A 63 -42.18 12.16 7.49
CA ILE A 63 -42.53 12.61 6.15
C ILE A 63 -43.48 11.56 5.56
N PRO A 64 -44.73 11.91 5.25
CA PRO A 64 -45.65 11.00 4.59
C PRO A 64 -45.08 10.47 3.26
N ALA A 65 -45.32 9.21 2.94
CA ALA A 65 -44.80 8.62 1.69
C ALA A 65 -45.28 9.37 0.45
N ALA A 66 -46.56 9.75 0.41
CA ALA A 66 -47.14 10.53 -0.68
C ALA A 66 -46.43 11.87 -0.91
N ASP A 67 -46.04 12.56 0.17
CA ASP A 67 -45.33 13.83 0.07
C ASP A 67 -43.92 13.65 -0.51
N LEU A 68 -43.20 12.62 -0.07
CA LEU A 68 -41.85 12.35 -0.56
C LEU A 68 -41.85 11.86 -2.01
N LEU A 69 -42.85 11.06 -2.41
CA LEU A 69 -43.03 10.62 -3.79
C LEU A 69 -43.37 11.78 -4.71
N ARG A 70 -44.31 12.66 -4.30
CA ARG A 70 -44.61 13.89 -5.02
C ARG A 70 -43.37 14.78 -5.15
N LEU A 71 -42.62 14.95 -4.07
CA LEU A 71 -41.37 15.73 -4.11
C LEU A 71 -40.35 15.13 -5.09
N ALA A 72 -40.26 13.80 -5.19
CA ALA A 72 -39.36 13.15 -6.14
C ALA A 72 -39.80 13.31 -7.60
N GLN A 73 -41.10 13.49 -7.85
CA GLN A 73 -41.65 13.76 -9.18
C GLN A 73 -41.50 15.23 -9.57
N ASP A 74 -41.83 16.13 -8.64
CA ASP A 74 -41.89 17.57 -8.89
C ASP A 74 -40.50 18.25 -8.80
N GLU A 75 -39.63 17.77 -7.91
CA GLU A 75 -38.32 18.35 -7.60
C GLU A 75 -37.22 17.25 -7.50
N PRO A 76 -36.97 16.46 -8.56
CA PRO A 76 -36.03 15.33 -8.54
C PRO A 76 -34.59 15.73 -8.18
N GLU A 77 -34.18 16.97 -8.45
CA GLU A 77 -32.87 17.52 -8.09
C GLU A 77 -32.62 17.58 -6.58
N ARG A 78 -33.68 17.46 -5.76
CA ARG A 78 -33.56 17.32 -4.31
C ARG A 78 -33.12 15.94 -3.86
N PHE A 79 -32.95 14.98 -4.78
CA PHE A 79 -32.54 13.62 -4.43
C PHE A 79 -31.14 13.31 -4.97
N SER A 80 -30.38 12.57 -4.17
CA SER A 80 -29.06 12.09 -4.56
C SER A 80 -28.90 10.62 -4.17
N PRO A 81 -28.51 9.73 -5.09
CA PRO A 81 -28.30 8.33 -4.75
C PRO A 81 -27.10 8.15 -3.80
N ASN A 82 -27.14 7.11 -2.97
CA ASN A 82 -25.97 6.70 -2.18
C ASN A 82 -25.10 5.69 -2.96
N VAL A 83 -24.09 5.11 -2.30
CA VAL A 83 -23.18 4.12 -2.92
C VAL A 83 -23.91 2.90 -3.51
N VAL A 84 -25.07 2.53 -2.98
CA VAL A 84 -25.90 1.41 -3.44
C VAL A 84 -26.67 1.79 -4.70
N LEU A 85 -27.40 2.91 -4.65
CA LEU A 85 -28.33 3.26 -5.72
C LEU A 85 -27.62 3.97 -6.89
N ARG A 86 -26.46 4.59 -6.66
CA ARG A 86 -25.77 5.39 -7.68
C ARG A 86 -25.40 4.57 -8.92
N PRO A 87 -24.84 3.34 -8.81
CA PRO A 87 -24.57 2.51 -9.99
C PRO A 87 -25.84 2.16 -10.78
N VAL A 88 -26.94 1.84 -10.08
CA VAL A 88 -28.23 1.55 -10.73
C VAL A 88 -28.75 2.77 -11.50
N VAL A 89 -28.73 3.96 -10.87
CA VAL A 89 -29.15 5.21 -11.54
C VAL A 89 -28.27 5.52 -12.75
N GLN A 90 -26.95 5.31 -12.64
CA GLN A 90 -26.03 5.48 -13.76
C GLN A 90 -26.45 4.58 -14.94
N ASP A 91 -26.75 3.32 -14.68
CA ASP A 91 -27.06 2.35 -15.74
C ASP A 91 -28.52 2.42 -16.22
N CYS A 92 -29.40 3.11 -15.50
CA CYS A 92 -30.68 3.60 -16.04
C CYS A 92 -30.47 4.73 -17.05
N LEU A 93 -29.52 5.64 -16.79
CA LEU A 93 -29.30 6.84 -17.60
C LEU A 93 -28.41 6.58 -18.82
N PHE A 94 -27.47 5.63 -18.71
CA PHE A 94 -26.49 5.35 -19.75
C PHE A 94 -26.57 3.89 -20.22
N PRO A 95 -26.36 3.63 -21.53
CA PRO A 95 -26.22 2.28 -22.04
C PRO A 95 -24.83 1.72 -21.67
N THR A 96 -24.61 1.43 -20.39
CA THR A 96 -23.31 1.03 -19.85
C THR A 96 -22.96 -0.40 -20.26
N LEU A 97 -21.99 -0.57 -21.15
CA LEU A 97 -21.42 -1.89 -21.45
C LEU A 97 -20.59 -2.42 -20.27
N ALA A 98 -19.71 -1.57 -19.73
CA ALA A 98 -18.81 -1.93 -18.65
C ALA A 98 -18.63 -0.79 -17.64
N TYR A 99 -18.60 -1.15 -16.37
CA TYR A 99 -18.26 -0.30 -15.24
C TYR A 99 -16.78 -0.51 -14.88
N VAL A 100 -15.97 0.55 -14.96
CA VAL A 100 -14.54 0.53 -14.61
C VAL A 100 -14.38 0.82 -13.11
N ALA A 101 -14.01 -0.19 -12.34
CA ALA A 101 -14.00 -0.17 -10.87
C ALA A 101 -12.58 -0.21 -10.29
N GLY A 102 -12.34 0.56 -9.22
CA GLY A 102 -11.21 0.32 -8.32
C GLY A 102 -11.44 -0.89 -7.40
N PRO A 103 -10.41 -1.32 -6.62
CA PRO A 103 -10.52 -2.50 -5.75
C PRO A 103 -11.67 -2.45 -4.74
N GLY A 104 -11.91 -1.29 -4.11
CA GLY A 104 -13.03 -1.13 -3.18
C GLY A 104 -14.40 -1.15 -3.87
N GLU A 105 -14.46 -0.70 -5.13
CA GLU A 105 -15.69 -0.73 -5.91
C GLU A 105 -16.02 -2.15 -6.37
N LEU A 106 -15.04 -2.89 -6.87
CA LEU A 106 -15.18 -4.31 -7.19
C LEU A 106 -15.76 -5.09 -6.01
N ALA A 107 -15.20 -4.85 -4.83
CA ALA A 107 -15.62 -5.53 -3.61
C ALA A 107 -17.08 -5.22 -3.23
N TYR A 108 -17.54 -3.96 -3.34
CA TYR A 108 -18.93 -3.67 -3.02
C TYR A 108 -19.92 -4.08 -4.13
N PHE A 109 -19.48 -4.09 -5.39
CA PHE A 109 -20.29 -4.52 -6.54
C PHE A 109 -20.76 -5.98 -6.41
N ALA A 110 -20.01 -6.82 -5.70
CA ALA A 110 -20.43 -8.18 -5.33
C ALA A 110 -21.77 -8.21 -4.57
N GLN A 111 -22.14 -7.13 -3.87
CA GLN A 111 -23.40 -7.02 -3.13
C GLN A 111 -24.55 -6.41 -3.94
N LEU A 112 -24.28 -5.85 -5.13
CA LEU A 112 -25.25 -5.03 -5.86
C LEU A 112 -26.13 -5.81 -6.83
N ARG A 113 -25.76 -7.04 -7.20
CA ARG A 113 -26.55 -7.87 -8.13
C ARG A 113 -28.05 -7.93 -7.79
N PRO A 114 -28.50 -8.19 -6.55
CA PRO A 114 -29.92 -8.23 -6.24
C PRO A 114 -30.56 -6.83 -6.24
N VAL A 115 -29.78 -5.77 -6.04
CA VAL A 115 -30.27 -4.39 -6.17
C VAL A 115 -30.60 -4.12 -7.64
N TYR A 116 -29.70 -4.41 -8.58
CA TYR A 116 -29.99 -4.30 -10.01
C TYR A 116 -31.25 -5.07 -10.42
N GLN A 117 -31.41 -6.30 -9.91
CA GLN A 117 -32.62 -7.11 -10.14
C GLN A 117 -33.89 -6.47 -9.55
N ALA A 118 -33.80 -5.83 -8.38
CA ALA A 118 -34.95 -5.18 -7.76
C ALA A 118 -35.47 -3.98 -8.57
N PHE A 119 -34.61 -3.33 -9.37
CA PHE A 119 -34.97 -2.21 -10.23
C PHE A 119 -35.17 -2.59 -11.70
N ASP A 120 -35.09 -3.88 -12.04
CA ASP A 120 -35.12 -4.38 -13.43
C ASP A 120 -34.08 -3.70 -14.35
N VAL A 121 -32.90 -3.41 -13.79
CA VAL A 121 -31.78 -2.81 -14.53
C VAL A 121 -30.74 -3.88 -14.79
N ARG A 122 -30.27 -4.00 -16.04
CA ARG A 122 -29.19 -4.94 -16.37
C ARG A 122 -27.88 -4.44 -15.76
N MET A 123 -27.32 -5.24 -14.85
CA MET A 123 -25.99 -4.98 -14.29
C MET A 123 -24.92 -5.05 -15.40
N PRO A 124 -24.04 -4.05 -15.53
CA PRO A 124 -22.99 -4.02 -16.55
C PRO A 124 -21.86 -5.00 -16.21
N LEU A 125 -20.96 -5.23 -17.18
CA LEU A 125 -19.70 -5.90 -16.90
C LEU A 125 -18.86 -5.06 -15.95
N VAL A 126 -18.42 -5.61 -14.82
CA VAL A 126 -17.55 -4.87 -13.89
C VAL A 126 -16.11 -5.25 -14.18
N VAL A 127 -15.31 -4.28 -14.60
CA VAL A 127 -13.90 -4.48 -14.98
C VAL A 127 -12.97 -3.67 -14.07
N PRO A 128 -11.83 -4.22 -13.66
CA PRO A 128 -10.86 -3.45 -12.90
C PRO A 128 -10.29 -2.31 -13.73
N ARG A 129 -10.15 -1.12 -13.13
CA ARG A 129 -9.32 -0.06 -13.71
C ARG A 129 -7.85 -0.48 -13.75
N ALA A 130 -7.09 0.10 -14.67
CA ALA A 130 -5.64 -0.06 -14.67
C ALA A 130 -5.05 0.34 -13.30
N SER A 131 -4.12 -0.47 -12.81
CA SER A 131 -3.37 -0.19 -11.59
C SER A 131 -1.89 -0.06 -11.93
N LEU A 132 -1.32 1.11 -11.65
CA LEU A 132 0.01 1.50 -12.11
C LEU A 132 0.88 1.98 -10.95
N THR A 133 2.16 1.61 -10.96
CA THR A 133 3.18 2.25 -10.14
C THR A 133 4.25 2.83 -11.05
N LEU A 134 4.50 4.14 -10.92
CA LEU A 134 5.53 4.85 -11.66
C LEU A 134 6.87 4.71 -10.94
N VAL A 135 7.87 4.21 -11.67
CA VAL A 135 9.21 3.97 -11.15
C VAL A 135 10.17 4.96 -11.79
N GLU A 136 10.62 5.93 -11.00
CA GLU A 136 11.66 6.85 -11.46
C GLU A 136 13.01 6.11 -11.61
N PRO A 137 13.88 6.50 -12.57
CA PRO A 137 15.11 5.77 -12.87
C PRO A 137 15.97 5.43 -11.64
N ARG A 138 16.19 6.42 -10.76
CA ARG A 138 16.98 6.23 -9.52
C ARG A 138 16.33 5.25 -8.54
N ILE A 139 15.01 5.13 -8.55
CA ILE A 139 14.30 4.16 -7.71
C ILE A 139 14.41 2.76 -8.34
N GLY A 140 14.33 2.67 -9.67
CA GLY A 140 14.57 1.44 -10.43
C GLY A 140 15.96 0.85 -10.15
N GLU A 141 17.02 1.66 -10.22
CA GLU A 141 18.38 1.25 -9.87
C GLU A 141 18.49 0.67 -8.45
N LEU A 142 17.77 1.25 -7.49
CA LEU A 142 17.76 0.77 -6.12
C LEU A 142 16.98 -0.55 -5.97
N LEU A 143 15.86 -0.70 -6.67
CA LEU A 143 15.10 -1.96 -6.73
C LEU A 143 15.97 -3.09 -7.27
N GLU A 144 16.67 -2.87 -8.39
CA GLU A 144 17.57 -3.86 -8.99
C GLU A 144 18.73 -4.20 -8.06
N ARG A 145 19.41 -3.18 -7.52
CA ARG A 145 20.57 -3.37 -6.65
C ARG A 145 20.21 -4.15 -5.37
N PHE A 146 19.03 -3.92 -4.82
CA PHE A 146 18.53 -4.63 -3.64
C PHE A 146 17.69 -5.87 -3.95
N ARG A 147 17.50 -6.19 -5.23
CA ARG A 147 16.65 -7.29 -5.72
C ARG A 147 15.27 -7.30 -5.08
N LEU A 148 14.62 -6.13 -5.06
CA LEU A 148 13.30 -5.92 -4.48
C LEU A 148 12.22 -5.87 -5.57
N GLY A 149 11.10 -6.54 -5.33
CA GLY A 149 9.84 -6.35 -6.04
C GLY A 149 8.83 -5.56 -5.21
N LEU A 150 7.71 -5.15 -5.83
CA LEU A 150 6.62 -4.49 -5.11
C LEU A 150 6.08 -5.29 -3.91
N PRO A 151 5.88 -6.62 -3.98
CA PRO A 151 5.39 -7.39 -2.84
C PRO A 151 6.32 -7.32 -1.63
N ASP A 152 7.62 -7.10 -1.83
CA ASP A 152 8.56 -6.95 -0.73
C ASP A 152 8.35 -5.66 0.05
N LEU A 153 7.83 -4.62 -0.62
CA LEU A 153 7.66 -3.32 -0.01
C LEU A 153 6.56 -3.35 1.05
N THR A 154 5.59 -4.27 0.94
CA THR A 154 4.48 -4.47 1.89
C THR A 154 4.95 -4.93 3.27
N LEU A 155 6.20 -5.40 3.40
CA LEU A 155 6.80 -5.69 4.69
C LEU A 155 6.92 -4.43 5.55
N GLU A 156 6.96 -4.63 6.86
CA GLU A 156 7.24 -3.54 7.79
C GLU A 156 8.64 -2.95 7.53
N PRO A 157 8.82 -1.62 7.70
CA PRO A 157 10.05 -0.92 7.31
C PRO A 157 11.32 -1.55 7.88
N GLU A 158 11.28 -1.93 9.16
CA GLU A 158 12.39 -2.51 9.90
C GLU A 158 12.69 -3.93 9.42
N GLN A 159 11.66 -4.71 9.07
CA GLN A 159 11.80 -6.06 8.54
C GLN A 159 12.44 -6.02 7.15
N LEU A 160 11.95 -5.16 6.26
CA LEU A 160 12.53 -4.99 4.92
C LEU A 160 13.99 -4.53 5.02
N SER A 161 14.25 -3.51 5.84
CA SER A 161 15.60 -2.99 6.05
C SER A 161 16.55 -4.08 6.56
N SER A 162 16.13 -4.84 7.56
CA SER A 162 16.94 -5.93 8.13
C SER A 162 17.23 -7.02 7.10
N ARG A 163 16.25 -7.35 6.24
CA ARG A 163 16.42 -8.32 5.16
C ARG A 163 17.44 -7.85 4.13
N VAL A 164 17.35 -6.59 3.70
CA VAL A 164 18.30 -5.98 2.76
C VAL A 164 19.70 -5.90 3.36
N LEU A 165 19.84 -5.50 4.63
CA LEU A 165 21.14 -5.47 5.31
C LEU A 165 21.79 -6.85 5.37
N ARG A 166 21.05 -7.87 5.80
CA ARG A 166 21.56 -9.26 5.86
C ARG A 166 22.00 -9.79 4.51
N ALA A 167 21.32 -9.42 3.43
CA ALA A 167 21.64 -9.91 2.08
C ALA A 167 22.88 -9.25 1.46
N HIS A 168 23.28 -8.06 1.92
CA HIS A 168 24.27 -7.22 1.24
C HIS A 168 25.45 -6.76 2.11
N LEU A 169 25.44 -7.07 3.41
CA LEU A 169 26.59 -6.86 4.29
C LEU A 169 27.47 -8.10 4.34
N PRO A 170 28.80 -7.94 4.38
CA PRO A 170 29.71 -9.07 4.48
C PRO A 170 29.47 -9.81 5.81
N PRO A 171 29.29 -11.14 5.79
CA PRO A 171 29.33 -11.92 7.02
C PRO A 171 30.75 -11.89 7.61
N ASP A 172 30.84 -12.11 8.93
CA ASP A 172 32.07 -12.53 9.61
C ASP A 172 33.27 -11.56 9.63
N LEU A 173 33.04 -10.24 9.52
CA LEU A 173 34.10 -9.25 9.73
C LEU A 173 34.74 -9.40 11.12
N GLU A 174 33.92 -9.58 12.16
CA GLU A 174 34.37 -9.73 13.54
C GLU A 174 35.19 -11.02 13.73
N ALA A 175 34.72 -12.14 13.19
CA ALA A 175 35.45 -13.41 13.25
C ALA A 175 36.78 -13.35 12.48
N THR A 176 36.82 -12.64 11.34
CA THR A 176 38.05 -12.45 10.56
C THR A 176 39.08 -11.63 11.33
N LEU A 177 38.65 -10.55 11.98
CA LEU A 177 39.55 -9.71 12.80
C LEU A 177 40.05 -10.44 14.05
N ALA A 178 39.19 -11.24 14.69
CA ALA A 178 39.58 -12.08 15.82
C ALA A 178 40.68 -13.08 15.44
N LYS A 179 40.54 -13.79 14.32
CA LYS A 179 41.57 -14.71 13.81
C LYS A 179 42.90 -14.01 13.48
N ALA A 180 42.83 -12.80 12.92
CA ALA A 180 44.02 -12.01 12.63
C ALA A 180 44.80 -11.64 13.90
N ARG A 181 44.09 -11.25 14.98
CA ARG A 181 44.71 -10.95 16.28
C ARG A 181 45.43 -12.15 16.89
N GLU A 182 44.78 -13.31 16.86
CA GLU A 182 45.34 -14.57 17.36
C GLU A 182 46.61 -14.94 16.60
N SER A 183 46.56 -14.88 15.26
CA SER A 183 47.70 -15.18 14.39
C SER A 183 48.89 -14.25 14.63
N VAL A 184 48.66 -12.94 14.82
CA VAL A 184 49.73 -11.99 15.16
C VAL A 184 50.35 -12.33 16.51
N GLY A 185 49.54 -12.70 17.50
CA GLY A 185 50.03 -13.14 18.80
C GLY A 185 50.92 -14.38 18.71
N GLU A 186 50.53 -15.37 17.92
CA GLU A 186 51.32 -16.59 17.67
C GLU A 186 52.65 -16.31 16.98
N VAL A 187 52.63 -15.53 15.90
CA VAL A 187 53.84 -15.17 15.14
C VAL A 187 54.86 -14.47 16.02
N PHE A 188 54.43 -13.44 16.78
CA PHE A 188 55.36 -12.70 17.63
C PHE A 188 55.84 -13.48 18.85
N ARG A 189 55.09 -14.49 19.30
CA ARG A 189 55.57 -15.44 20.32
C ARG A 189 56.76 -16.24 19.81
N GLY A 190 56.64 -16.84 18.62
CA GLY A 190 57.73 -17.59 17.98
C GLY A 190 58.94 -16.73 17.65
N VAL A 191 58.73 -15.51 17.14
CA VAL A 191 59.80 -14.54 16.91
C VAL A 191 60.52 -14.17 18.22
N GLY A 192 59.75 -13.95 19.30
CA GLY A 192 60.31 -13.65 20.62
C GLY A 192 61.17 -14.79 21.17
N GLU A 193 60.78 -16.05 20.97
CA GLU A 193 61.56 -17.23 21.38
C GLU A 193 62.86 -17.36 20.57
N ALA A 194 62.79 -17.21 19.25
CA ALA A 194 63.96 -17.31 18.38
C ALA A 194 64.99 -16.20 18.65
N ILE A 195 64.54 -14.96 18.86
CA ILE A 195 65.43 -13.82 19.13
C ILE A 195 66.01 -13.91 20.55
N ALA A 196 65.25 -14.42 21.54
CA ALA A 196 65.75 -14.62 22.89
C ALA A 196 66.89 -15.64 22.97
N ALA A 197 66.94 -16.60 22.04
CA ALA A 197 68.07 -17.54 21.91
C ALA A 197 69.36 -16.86 21.42
N VAL A 198 69.25 -15.68 20.79
CA VAL A 198 70.40 -14.86 20.38
C VAL A 198 70.80 -13.88 21.48
N ASP A 199 69.84 -13.12 22.00
CA ASP A 199 70.01 -12.21 23.14
C ASP A 199 68.72 -12.16 23.98
N PRO A 200 68.75 -12.62 25.24
CA PRO A 200 67.58 -12.61 26.13
C PRO A 200 66.95 -11.23 26.34
N THR A 201 67.73 -10.15 26.23
CA THR A 201 67.25 -8.77 26.44
C THR A 201 66.31 -8.30 25.32
N LEU A 202 66.43 -8.88 24.11
CA LEU A 202 65.62 -8.53 22.95
C LEU A 202 64.20 -9.11 22.97
N ARG A 203 63.89 -10.04 23.89
CA ARG A 203 62.53 -10.60 24.05
C ARG A 203 61.50 -9.52 24.37
N ALA A 204 61.88 -8.52 25.16
CA ALA A 204 61.02 -7.38 25.49
C ALA A 204 60.69 -6.54 24.24
N THR A 205 61.65 -6.36 23.34
CA THR A 205 61.48 -5.63 22.08
C THR A 205 60.53 -6.35 21.12
N ALA A 206 60.58 -7.69 21.05
CA ALA A 206 59.62 -8.49 20.29
C ALA A 206 58.18 -8.32 20.84
N GLY A 207 58.02 -8.33 22.16
CA GLY A 207 56.74 -8.07 22.82
C GLY A 207 56.20 -6.65 22.57
N GLN A 208 57.06 -5.63 22.63
CA GLN A 208 56.68 -4.25 22.31
C GLN A 208 56.23 -4.11 20.85
N THR A 209 56.94 -4.74 19.92
CA THR A 209 56.58 -4.76 18.50
C THR A 209 55.23 -5.44 18.29
N ALA A 210 54.99 -6.58 18.95
CA ALA A 210 53.68 -7.25 18.92
C ALA A 210 52.56 -6.32 19.41
N GLY A 211 52.79 -5.59 20.51
CA GLY A 211 51.86 -4.59 21.04
C GLY A 211 51.53 -3.48 20.05
N HIS A 212 52.54 -2.97 19.31
CA HIS A 212 52.30 -1.97 18.25
C HIS A 212 51.48 -2.54 17.10
N VAL A 213 51.75 -3.77 16.64
CA VAL A 213 50.96 -4.41 15.58
C VAL A 213 49.51 -4.66 16.03
N GLN A 214 49.29 -5.10 17.28
CA GLN A 214 47.96 -5.24 17.86
C GLN A 214 47.23 -3.88 17.91
N GLY A 215 47.93 -2.80 18.32
CA GLY A 215 47.37 -1.44 18.31
C GLY A 215 46.97 -0.97 16.91
N HIS A 216 47.71 -1.33 15.86
CA HIS A 216 47.34 -1.06 14.47
C HIS A 216 46.13 -1.88 14.02
N LEU A 217 46.00 -3.14 14.45
CA LEU A 217 44.80 -3.95 14.20
C LEU A 217 43.55 -3.34 14.87
N ASP A 218 43.67 -2.82 16.09
CA ASP A 218 42.56 -2.13 16.77
C ASP A 218 42.11 -0.86 16.05
N GLN A 219 43.06 -0.13 15.43
CA GLN A 219 42.71 1.04 14.60
C GLN A 219 42.00 0.62 13.32
N LEU A 220 42.43 -0.49 12.69
CA LEU A 220 41.80 -1.04 11.49
C LEU A 220 40.38 -1.51 11.77
N GLU A 221 40.16 -2.25 12.87
CA GLU A 221 38.83 -2.68 13.31
C GLU A 221 37.90 -1.49 13.53
N ARG A 222 38.36 -0.46 14.26
CA ARG A 222 37.56 0.76 14.50
C ARG A 222 37.10 1.40 13.19
N LYS A 223 38.01 1.53 12.22
CA LYS A 223 37.67 2.06 10.88
C LYS A 223 36.69 1.15 10.13
N ALA A 224 36.88 -0.16 10.20
CA ALA A 224 36.01 -1.13 9.54
C ALA A 224 34.58 -1.13 10.12
N VAL A 225 34.45 -1.13 11.45
CA VAL A 225 33.15 -1.03 12.14
C VAL A 225 32.46 0.29 11.83
N GLN A 226 33.19 1.41 11.80
CA GLN A 226 32.62 2.70 11.42
C GLN A 226 32.13 2.72 9.96
N ALA A 227 32.91 2.14 9.04
CA ALA A 227 32.51 2.01 7.64
C ALA A 227 31.27 1.11 7.49
N LEU A 228 31.18 0.02 8.25
CA LEU A 228 30.02 -0.87 8.26
C LEU A 228 28.76 -0.13 8.74
N LYS A 229 28.83 0.56 9.89
CA LYS A 229 27.72 1.37 10.43
C LYS A 229 27.26 2.44 9.44
N ARG A 230 28.19 3.10 8.75
CA ARG A 230 27.87 4.09 7.72
C ARG A 230 27.13 3.43 6.56
N ARG A 231 27.63 2.32 6.04
CA ARG A 231 27.00 1.54 4.96
C ARG A 231 25.59 1.07 5.35
N GLU A 232 25.42 0.58 6.58
CA GLU A 232 24.11 0.21 7.12
C GLU A 232 23.13 1.37 7.11
N SER A 233 23.55 2.53 7.61
CA SER A 233 22.72 3.74 7.63
C SER A 233 22.33 4.19 6.23
N GLU A 234 23.28 4.22 5.29
CA GLU A 234 23.04 4.58 3.90
C GLU A 234 22.06 3.62 3.22
N MET A 235 22.21 2.31 3.45
CA MET A 235 21.28 1.31 2.93
C MET A 235 19.88 1.45 3.51
N ARG A 236 19.75 1.69 4.82
CA ARG A 236 18.44 1.95 5.46
C ARG A 236 17.75 3.16 4.85
N GLN A 237 18.49 4.25 4.65
CA GLN A 237 17.94 5.45 4.00
C GLN A 237 17.49 5.17 2.56
N GLN A 238 18.26 4.38 1.80
CA GLN A 238 17.90 4.03 0.43
C GLN A 238 16.64 3.16 0.38
N VAL A 239 16.51 2.17 1.28
CA VAL A 239 15.29 1.36 1.43
C VAL A 239 14.09 2.25 1.78
N GLN A 240 14.26 3.20 2.70
CA GLN A 240 13.21 4.17 3.04
C GLN A 240 12.81 5.04 1.85
N ARG A 241 13.76 5.50 1.02
CA ARG A 241 13.45 6.25 -0.21
C ARG A 241 12.65 5.42 -1.22
N VAL A 242 13.02 4.16 -1.44
CA VAL A 242 12.28 3.24 -2.31
C VAL A 242 10.84 3.07 -1.81
N ARG A 243 10.65 2.78 -0.52
CA ARG A 243 9.31 2.66 0.06
C ARG A 243 8.54 3.98 0.00
N GLY A 244 9.18 5.11 0.29
CA GLY A 244 8.55 6.43 0.21
C GLY A 244 8.07 6.77 -1.20
N ALA A 245 8.80 6.34 -2.24
CA ALA A 245 8.43 6.57 -3.63
C ALA A 245 7.31 5.63 -4.12
N LEU A 246 7.40 4.33 -3.81
CA LEU A 246 6.54 3.30 -4.42
C LEU A 246 5.38 2.85 -3.52
N MET A 247 5.53 3.01 -2.21
CA MET A 247 4.52 2.61 -1.23
C MET A 247 4.43 3.61 -0.05
N PRO A 248 4.19 4.91 -0.33
CA PRO A 248 4.19 5.98 0.65
C PRO A 248 3.19 5.71 1.78
N GLY A 249 3.67 5.78 3.03
CA GLY A 249 2.84 5.54 4.21
C GLY A 249 2.25 4.12 4.27
N GLY A 250 2.89 3.14 3.63
CA GLY A 250 2.40 1.76 3.62
C GLY A 250 1.31 1.48 2.58
N LYS A 251 0.96 2.48 1.74
CA LYS A 251 -0.15 2.39 0.78
C LYS A 251 0.35 2.41 -0.66
N PRO A 252 -0.39 1.82 -1.62
CA PRO A 252 -0.02 1.88 -3.03
C PRO A 252 0.18 3.32 -3.52
N GLN A 253 1.19 3.55 -4.35
CA GLN A 253 1.55 4.87 -4.87
C GLN A 253 0.35 5.64 -5.45
N GLU A 254 -0.43 4.99 -6.31
CA GLU A 254 -1.63 5.54 -6.97
C GLU A 254 -2.76 5.96 -6.01
N ARG A 255 -2.69 5.59 -4.73
CA ARG A 255 -3.67 5.98 -3.70
C ARG A 255 -3.22 7.16 -2.84
N VAL A 256 -1.99 7.63 -3.02
CA VAL A 256 -1.39 8.66 -2.16
C VAL A 256 -0.81 9.79 -2.99
N LEU A 257 -0.03 9.47 -4.03
CA LEU A 257 0.64 10.49 -4.83
C LEU A 257 -0.28 10.99 -5.94
N PRO A 258 -0.46 12.32 -6.07
CA PRO A 258 -1.14 12.89 -7.22
C PRO A 258 -0.28 12.75 -8.47
N LEU A 259 -0.92 12.83 -9.65
CA LEU A 259 -0.24 12.78 -10.94
C LEU A 259 0.60 14.04 -11.23
N LEU A 260 0.21 15.20 -10.68
CA LEU A 260 0.78 16.51 -11.02
C LEU A 260 2.31 16.61 -10.86
N PRO A 261 2.94 16.14 -9.76
CA PRO A 261 4.40 16.17 -9.63
C PRO A 261 5.13 15.40 -10.73
N PHE A 262 4.56 14.27 -11.18
CA PHE A 262 5.13 13.51 -12.29
C PHE A 262 5.00 14.27 -13.61
N LEU A 263 3.84 14.89 -13.88
CA LEU A 263 3.67 15.73 -15.08
C LEU A 263 4.59 16.94 -15.08
N ALA A 264 4.81 17.58 -13.92
CA ALA A 264 5.73 18.71 -13.82
C ALA A 264 7.18 18.31 -14.13
N ARG A 265 7.57 17.08 -13.78
CA ARG A 265 8.93 16.57 -13.99
C ARG A 265 9.17 15.96 -15.38
N TYR A 266 8.21 15.18 -15.88
CA TYR A 266 8.34 14.39 -17.11
C TYR A 266 7.57 15.00 -18.30
N GLY A 267 6.83 16.08 -18.07
CA GLY A 267 6.08 16.79 -19.10
C GLY A 267 4.82 16.06 -19.56
N PRO A 268 4.10 16.63 -20.56
CA PRO A 268 2.84 16.08 -21.05
C PRO A 268 3.01 14.74 -21.78
N ALA A 269 4.22 14.41 -22.27
CA ALA A 269 4.51 13.15 -22.94
C ALA A 269 4.23 11.92 -22.05
N LEU A 270 4.30 12.09 -20.72
CA LEU A 270 3.93 11.06 -19.75
C LEU A 270 2.49 10.57 -19.96
N LEU A 271 1.55 11.43 -20.36
CA LEU A 271 0.17 11.03 -20.60
C LEU A 271 0.06 10.00 -21.72
N GLU A 272 0.90 10.12 -22.76
CA GLU A 272 0.96 9.16 -23.86
C GLU A 272 1.54 7.83 -23.39
N THR A 273 2.59 7.86 -22.56
CA THR A 273 3.16 6.66 -21.96
C THR A 273 2.14 5.94 -21.06
N LEU A 274 1.40 6.68 -20.24
CA LEU A 274 0.34 6.12 -19.38
C LEU A 274 -0.78 5.52 -20.23
N ARG A 275 -1.20 6.21 -21.29
CA ARG A 275 -2.24 5.72 -22.20
C ARG A 275 -1.81 4.43 -22.90
N ALA A 276 -0.57 4.38 -23.39
CA ALA A 276 -0.02 3.19 -24.04
C ALA A 276 0.12 2.00 -23.07
N ALA A 277 0.38 2.27 -21.79
CA ALA A 277 0.47 1.24 -20.75
C ALA A 277 -0.89 0.64 -20.36
N ILE A 278 -2.00 1.28 -20.72
CA ILE A 278 -3.37 0.82 -20.44
C ILE A 278 -3.94 0.19 -21.71
N ASP A 279 -3.73 -1.11 -21.88
CA ASP A 279 -4.10 -1.89 -23.07
C ASP A 279 -5.32 -2.80 -22.86
N GLY A 280 -6.02 -2.66 -21.72
CA GLY A 280 -7.18 -3.48 -21.40
C GLY A 280 -7.64 -3.34 -19.94
N PRO A 281 -8.50 -4.25 -19.46
CA PRO A 281 -8.90 -4.31 -18.06
C PRO A 281 -7.69 -4.53 -17.14
N GLY A 282 -7.63 -3.80 -16.03
CA GLY A 282 -6.51 -3.81 -15.09
C GLY A 282 -6.44 -5.03 -14.16
N TRP A 283 -6.50 -6.24 -14.71
CA TRP A 283 -6.38 -7.48 -13.92
C TRP A 283 -5.00 -7.64 -13.27
N GLU A 284 -3.98 -7.04 -13.89
CA GLU A 284 -2.60 -7.06 -13.41
C GLU A 284 -2.13 -5.66 -13.04
N HIS A 285 -1.33 -5.58 -11.97
CA HIS A 285 -0.65 -4.35 -11.59
C HIS A 285 0.59 -4.15 -12.46
N ARG A 286 0.78 -2.94 -13.01
CA ARG A 286 1.91 -2.64 -13.89
C ARG A 286 2.89 -1.67 -13.25
N LEU A 287 4.16 -2.00 -13.38
CA LEU A 287 5.28 -1.11 -13.08
C LEU A 287 5.66 -0.38 -14.36
N LEU A 288 5.57 0.95 -14.34
CA LEU A 288 5.94 1.80 -15.47
C LEU A 288 7.20 2.58 -15.13
N THR A 289 8.32 2.20 -15.74
CA THR A 289 9.58 2.95 -15.63
C THR A 289 9.48 4.23 -16.44
N LEU A 290 9.81 5.37 -15.82
CA LEU A 290 9.72 6.71 -16.40
C LEU A 290 11.00 7.14 -17.13
#